data_AF-A0A0M2PMR3-F1
#
_entry.id   AF-A0A0M2PMR3-F1
#
_cell.length_a   1.000
_cell.length_b   1.000
_cell.length_c   1.000
_cell.angle_alpha   90.00
_cell.angle_beta   90.00
_cell.angle_gamma   90.00
#
_symmetry.space_group_name_H-M   'P 1'
#
loop_
_entity.id
_entity.type
_entity.pdbx_description
1 polymer ?
#
loop_
_entity_poly.entity_id
_entity_poly.type
_entity_poly.pdbx_seq_one_letter_code
_entity_poly.pdbx_strand_id
1 'polypeptide(L)'
;MTKTIQGFVMIFLLIGLFSFPQNALGQTTTHTVKSGDTLWLIAQRYQVGLSEIISANPQFKNPNLIYPGQKVNIPQISGTKSIEQQVISLTNAERQKAGLPALRGNWELSRVARYKSVDMRDRNYFSHTSPTYGSPFTMMKNFGISYRTAAENIAAGQTTPEAVVKAWMQSPGHRANILKRDVTEIGVGYAKGGSYGHYWTQMFIGR
;
A
#
# COMPACT_ATOMS: atom_id res chain seq x y z
N MET A 1 58.36 -19.33 -58.81
CA MET A 1 58.75 -19.58 -57.40
C MET A 1 57.48 -19.77 -56.59
N THR A 2 57.38 -20.95 -56.00
CA THR A 2 56.41 -21.46 -55.03
C THR A 2 55.90 -20.42 -54.02
N LYS A 3 54.60 -20.46 -53.72
CA LYS A 3 54.11 -20.77 -52.36
C LYS A 3 52.59 -20.89 -52.27
N THR A 4 52.19 -22.05 -51.80
CA THR A 4 50.89 -22.48 -51.27
C THR A 4 50.38 -21.52 -50.21
N ILE A 5 49.09 -21.15 -50.25
CA ILE A 5 48.38 -20.57 -49.09
C ILE A 5 47.28 -21.55 -48.72
N GLN A 6 47.48 -22.17 -47.56
CA GLN A 6 46.51 -23.03 -46.88
C GLN A 6 45.33 -22.18 -46.40
N GLY A 7 44.13 -22.68 -46.61
CA GLY A 7 42.90 -22.08 -46.11
C GLY A 7 42.81 -22.17 -44.59
N PHE A 8 42.46 -21.06 -43.96
CA PHE A 8 41.95 -21.01 -42.59
C PHE A 8 40.46 -20.71 -42.67
N VAL A 9 39.62 -21.69 -42.37
CA VAL A 9 38.20 -21.49 -42.11
C VAL A 9 38.06 -21.03 -40.67
N MET A 10 37.82 -19.73 -40.46
CA MET A 10 37.50 -19.18 -39.14
C MET A 10 35.99 -19.25 -38.95
N ILE A 11 35.53 -20.29 -38.25
CA ILE A 11 34.14 -20.41 -37.79
C ILE A 11 33.90 -19.35 -36.71
N PHE A 12 33.17 -18.30 -37.04
CA PHE A 12 32.58 -17.39 -36.05
C PHE A 12 31.40 -18.11 -35.39
N LEU A 13 31.63 -18.72 -34.22
CA LEU A 13 30.54 -19.13 -33.34
C LEU A 13 30.02 -17.88 -32.63
N LEU A 14 29.06 -17.19 -33.25
CA LEU A 14 28.26 -16.14 -32.61
C LEU A 14 27.38 -16.81 -31.54
N ILE A 15 27.91 -16.93 -30.32
CA ILE A 15 27.09 -17.19 -29.14
C ILE A 15 26.27 -15.93 -28.91
N GLY A 16 25.06 -15.90 -29.48
CA GLY A 16 24.05 -14.93 -29.11
C GLY A 16 23.77 -15.08 -27.62
N LEU A 17 24.28 -14.15 -26.82
CA LEU A 17 23.84 -13.93 -25.45
C LEU A 17 22.39 -13.41 -25.51
N PHE A 18 21.45 -14.32 -25.68
CA PHE A 18 20.05 -14.07 -25.36
C PHE A 18 19.97 -13.81 -23.87
N SER A 19 20.08 -12.53 -23.50
CA SER A 19 19.72 -12.04 -22.18
C SER A 19 18.20 -12.16 -22.08
N PHE A 20 17.72 -13.33 -21.64
CA PHE A 20 16.34 -13.45 -21.19
C PHE A 20 16.16 -12.44 -20.05
N PRO A 21 15.08 -11.66 -20.03
CA PRO A 21 14.74 -10.89 -18.85
C PRO A 21 14.56 -11.90 -17.72
N GLN A 22 15.46 -11.88 -16.74
CA GLN A 22 15.22 -12.54 -15.47
C GLN A 22 13.99 -11.85 -14.89
N ASN A 23 12.84 -12.53 -14.96
CA ASN A 23 11.72 -12.20 -14.10
C ASN A 23 12.26 -12.23 -12.68
N ALA A 24 12.42 -11.05 -12.07
CA ALA A 24 12.85 -10.93 -10.69
C ALA A 24 11.82 -11.66 -9.84
N LEU A 25 12.15 -12.90 -9.43
CA LEU A 25 11.41 -13.62 -8.41
C LEU A 25 11.33 -12.69 -7.21
N GLY A 26 10.11 -12.28 -6.85
CA GLY A 26 9.86 -11.30 -5.81
C GLY A 26 10.64 -11.67 -4.55
N GLN A 27 11.56 -10.80 -4.16
CA GLN A 27 12.45 -11.06 -3.04
C GLN A 27 11.60 -11.05 -1.76
N THR A 28 11.26 -12.23 -1.25
CA THR A 28 10.57 -12.37 0.03
C THR A 28 11.50 -11.83 1.11
N THR A 29 11.21 -10.64 1.62
CA THR A 29 11.91 -10.14 2.80
C THR A 29 11.51 -10.99 3.99
N THR A 30 12.47 -11.64 4.65
CA THR A 30 12.22 -12.43 5.85
C THR A 30 12.82 -11.74 7.05
N HIS A 31 12.02 -11.58 8.10
CA HIS A 31 12.47 -11.11 9.40
C HIS A 31 12.76 -12.30 10.31
N THR A 32 13.86 -12.26 11.06
CA THR A 32 14.15 -13.27 12.09
C THR A 32 13.78 -12.70 13.45
N VAL A 33 12.82 -13.33 14.11
CA VAL A 33 12.27 -12.89 15.40
C VAL A 33 13.38 -12.80 16.44
N LYS A 34 13.41 -11.70 17.17
CA LYS A 34 14.28 -11.45 18.31
C LYS A 34 13.46 -11.36 19.60
N SER A 35 14.14 -11.47 20.74
CA SER A 35 13.50 -11.26 22.03
C SER A 35 12.85 -9.87 22.09
N GLY A 36 11.59 -9.82 22.52
CA GLY A 36 10.78 -8.59 22.59
C GLY A 36 10.01 -8.24 21.32
N ASP A 37 10.20 -8.96 20.21
CA ASP A 37 9.39 -8.75 19.01
C ASP A 37 7.95 -9.24 19.21
N THR A 38 7.03 -8.52 18.59
CA THR A 38 5.67 -8.98 18.31
C THR A 38 5.42 -8.84 16.82
N LEU A 39 4.45 -9.59 16.25
CA LEU A 39 4.07 -9.38 14.84
C LEU A 39 3.65 -7.94 14.56
N TRP A 40 3.12 -7.23 15.57
CA TRP A 40 2.76 -5.81 15.46
C TRP A 40 4.00 -4.91 15.34
N LEU A 41 5.00 -5.08 16.20
CA LEU A 41 6.26 -4.32 16.14
C LEU A 41 7.01 -4.59 14.83
N ILE A 42 6.99 -5.84 14.37
CA ILE A 42 7.54 -6.22 13.07
C ILE A 42 6.76 -5.51 11.95
N ALA A 43 5.42 -5.53 11.97
CA ALA A 43 4.61 -4.84 10.98
C ALA A 43 4.91 -3.34 10.90
N GLN A 44 5.04 -2.68 12.06
CA GLN A 44 5.44 -1.28 12.15
C GLN A 44 6.83 -1.04 11.54
N ARG A 45 7.82 -1.89 11.86
CA ARG A 45 9.19 -1.78 11.34
C ARG A 45 9.23 -1.82 9.81
N TYR A 46 8.42 -2.69 9.19
CA TYR A 46 8.37 -2.85 7.73
C TYR A 46 7.29 -2.00 7.04
N GLN A 47 6.60 -1.14 7.80
CA GLN A 47 5.50 -0.30 7.32
C GLN A 47 4.44 -1.10 6.56
N VAL A 48 4.04 -2.23 7.13
CA VAL A 48 2.96 -3.10 6.64
C VAL A 48 1.88 -3.21 7.72
N GLY A 49 0.70 -3.68 7.34
CA GLY A 49 -0.38 -4.04 8.24
C GLY A 49 -0.07 -5.36 8.97
N LEU A 50 -0.46 -5.44 10.23
CA LEU A 50 -0.44 -6.68 11.00
C LEU A 50 -1.27 -7.79 10.34
N SER A 51 -2.43 -7.47 9.74
CA SER A 51 -3.25 -8.49 9.04
C SER A 51 -2.51 -9.08 7.85
N GLU A 52 -1.80 -8.25 7.08
CA GLU A 52 -1.00 -8.69 5.93
C GLU A 52 0.13 -9.61 6.40
N ILE A 53 0.80 -9.27 7.50
CA ILE A 53 1.80 -10.16 8.11
C ILE A 53 1.15 -11.48 8.54
N ILE A 54 0.01 -11.44 9.23
CA ILE A 54 -0.65 -12.67 9.70
C ILE A 54 -1.03 -13.56 8.50
N SER A 55 -1.65 -12.99 7.47
CA SER A 55 -2.03 -13.74 6.26
C SER A 55 -0.83 -14.31 5.50
N ALA A 56 0.30 -13.60 5.48
CA ALA A 56 1.53 -14.08 4.86
C ALA A 56 2.26 -15.16 5.68
N ASN A 57 1.82 -15.41 6.92
CA ASN A 57 2.47 -16.34 7.85
C ASN A 57 1.48 -17.36 8.46
N PRO A 58 0.85 -18.22 7.65
CA PRO A 58 -0.11 -19.24 8.12
C PRO A 58 0.51 -20.31 9.04
N GLN A 59 1.84 -20.35 9.15
CA GLN A 59 2.57 -21.18 10.11
C GLN A 59 2.34 -20.75 11.57
N PHE A 60 2.03 -19.47 11.83
CA PHE A 60 1.74 -19.00 13.19
C PHE A 60 0.25 -19.22 13.51
N LYS A 61 -0.06 -20.36 14.14
CA LYS A 61 -1.44 -20.70 14.54
C LYS A 61 -2.01 -19.72 15.56
N ASN A 62 -1.16 -19.21 16.45
CA ASN A 62 -1.49 -18.10 17.33
C ASN A 62 -0.64 -16.88 16.94
N PRO A 63 -1.20 -15.88 16.24
CA PRO A 63 -0.50 -14.66 15.86
C PRO A 63 0.09 -13.84 17.03
N ASN A 64 -0.42 -14.06 18.25
CA ASN A 64 0.07 -13.37 19.45
C ASN A 64 1.29 -14.05 20.07
N LEU A 65 1.73 -15.20 19.53
CA LEU A 65 2.82 -15.99 20.08
C LEU A 65 3.85 -16.35 19.01
N ILE A 66 4.99 -15.67 19.05
CA ILE A 66 6.17 -15.94 18.23
C ILE A 66 7.41 -16.11 19.13
N TYR A 67 8.38 -16.88 18.66
CA TYR A 67 9.59 -17.24 19.40
C TYR A 67 10.85 -16.74 18.69
N PRO A 68 11.89 -16.32 19.43
CA PRO A 68 13.18 -15.96 18.85
C PRO A 68 13.72 -17.03 17.90
N GLY A 69 14.27 -16.59 16.77
CA GLY A 69 14.77 -17.46 15.71
C GLY A 69 13.73 -17.87 14.66
N GLN A 70 12.42 -17.73 14.96
CA GLN A 70 11.38 -17.96 13.95
C GLN A 70 11.50 -16.96 12.79
N LYS A 71 11.07 -17.41 11.62
CA LYS A 71 11.09 -16.61 10.38
C LYS A 71 9.69 -16.07 10.11
N VAL A 72 9.58 -14.75 10.03
CA VAL A 72 8.37 -14.03 9.63
C VAL A 72 8.55 -13.57 8.19
N ASN A 73 7.72 -14.06 7.29
CA ASN A 73 7.63 -13.60 5.92
C ASN A 73 7.00 -12.20 5.91
N ILE A 74 7.73 -11.21 5.41
CA ILE A 74 7.22 -9.85 5.29
C ILE A 74 6.55 -9.70 3.91
N PRO A 75 5.23 -9.48 3.87
CA PRO A 75 4.51 -9.37 2.61
C PRO A 75 5.03 -8.19 1.80
N GLN A 76 5.31 -8.43 0.52
CA GLN A 76 5.66 -7.37 -0.42
C GLN A 76 4.38 -6.70 -0.93
N ILE A 77 4.05 -5.54 -0.36
CA ILE A 77 2.91 -4.72 -0.77
C ILE A 77 3.31 -3.49 -1.58
N SER A 78 4.46 -3.55 -2.26
CA SER A 78 5.01 -2.43 -3.05
C SER A 78 4.03 -1.95 -4.12
N GLY A 79 3.32 -2.86 -4.79
CA GLY A 79 2.26 -2.51 -5.75
C GLY A 79 1.12 -1.71 -5.11
N THR A 80 0.58 -2.18 -3.98
CA THR A 80 -0.46 -1.47 -3.22
C THR A 80 0.03 -0.10 -2.73
N LYS A 81 1.24 -0.03 -2.16
CA LYS A 81 1.83 1.24 -1.72
C LYS A 81 2.02 2.23 -2.87
N SER A 82 2.41 1.74 -4.05
CA SER A 82 2.54 2.58 -5.25
C SER A 82 1.18 3.16 -5.68
N ILE A 83 0.12 2.36 -5.65
CA ILE A 83 -1.25 2.79 -5.95
C ILE A 83 -1.71 3.86 -4.94
N GLU A 84 -1.50 3.61 -3.64
CA GLU A 84 -1.83 4.56 -2.57
C GLU A 84 -1.06 5.88 -2.74
N GLN A 85 0.23 5.80 -3.07
CA GLN A 85 1.07 6.98 -3.31
C GLN A 85 0.61 7.79 -4.52
N GLN A 86 0.15 7.13 -5.60
CA GLN A 86 -0.42 7.82 -6.75
C GLN A 86 -1.67 8.61 -6.38
N VAL A 87 -2.57 8.03 -5.58
CA VAL A 87 -3.75 8.73 -5.06
C VAL A 87 -3.36 9.95 -4.21
N ILE A 88 -2.33 9.83 -3.36
CA ILE A 88 -1.81 10.96 -2.57
C ILE A 88 -1.30 12.07 -3.49
N SER A 89 -0.49 11.74 -4.50
CA SER A 89 0.05 12.69 -5.47
C SER A 89 -1.05 13.42 -6.25
N LEU A 90 -2.05 12.69 -6.74
CA LEU A 90 -3.20 13.25 -7.45
C LEU A 90 -4.04 14.16 -6.54
N THR A 91 -4.26 13.75 -5.29
CA THR A 91 -4.96 14.58 -4.29
C THR A 91 -4.22 15.89 -4.03
N ASN A 92 -2.90 15.84 -3.93
CA ASN A 92 -2.07 17.04 -3.76
C ASN A 92 -2.08 17.93 -5.00
N ALA A 93 -2.17 17.38 -6.21
CA ALA A 93 -2.36 18.18 -7.42
C ALA A 93 -3.69 18.95 -7.38
N GLU A 94 -4.78 18.33 -6.90
CA GLU A 94 -6.06 19.02 -6.72
C GLU A 94 -5.99 20.13 -5.65
N ARG A 95 -5.26 19.90 -4.57
CA ARG A 95 -5.02 20.93 -3.54
C ARG A 95 -4.19 22.10 -4.08
N GLN A 96 -3.15 21.83 -4.87
CA GLN A 96 -2.34 22.87 -5.51
C GLN A 96 -3.16 23.73 -6.47
N LYS A 97 -4.05 23.13 -7.28
CA LYS A 97 -4.99 23.88 -8.13
C LYS A 97 -5.89 24.82 -7.34
N ALA A 98 -6.19 24.49 -6.08
CA ALA A 98 -6.98 25.31 -5.17
C ALA A 98 -6.12 26.28 -4.33
N GLY A 99 -4.82 26.39 -4.58
CA GLY A 99 -3.90 27.26 -3.83
C GLY A 99 -3.63 26.78 -2.39
N LEU A 100 -3.82 25.49 -2.11
CA LEU A 100 -3.60 24.89 -0.80
C LEU A 100 -2.26 24.15 -0.73
N PRO A 101 -1.62 24.11 0.45
CA PRO A 101 -0.40 23.33 0.64
C PRO A 101 -0.67 21.84 0.43
N ALA A 102 0.34 21.16 -0.10
CA ALA A 102 0.34 19.70 -0.22
C ALA A 102 0.30 19.05 1.16
N LEU A 103 -0.50 17.99 1.28
CA LEU A 103 -0.56 17.15 2.46
C LEU A 103 0.65 16.23 2.51
N ARG A 104 1.21 16.05 3.71
CA ARG A 104 2.25 15.06 3.95
C ARG A 104 1.64 13.66 3.97
N GLY A 105 2.17 12.75 3.16
CA GLY A 105 1.81 11.34 3.24
C GLY A 105 2.21 10.75 4.60
N ASN A 106 1.28 10.08 5.28
CA ASN A 106 1.50 9.47 6.58
C ASN A 106 1.27 7.96 6.48
N TRP A 107 2.36 7.18 6.62
CA TRP A 107 2.31 5.73 6.44
C TRP A 107 1.47 5.01 7.51
N GLU A 108 1.43 5.52 8.74
CA GLU A 108 0.62 4.95 9.82
C GLU A 108 -0.86 5.16 9.53
N LEU A 109 -1.22 6.34 9.03
CA LEU A 109 -2.57 6.65 8.59
C LEU A 109 -2.97 5.85 7.35
N SER A 110 -2.07 5.68 6.37
CA SER A 110 -2.31 4.80 5.21
C SER A 110 -2.56 3.36 5.66
N ARG A 111 -1.84 2.87 6.67
CA ARG A 111 -2.09 1.55 7.26
C ARG A 111 -3.52 1.45 7.81
N VAL A 112 -4.00 2.45 8.56
CA VAL A 112 -5.39 2.48 9.07
C VAL A 112 -6.41 2.53 7.94
N ALA A 113 -6.19 3.40 6.94
CA ALA A 113 -7.05 3.51 5.77
C ALA A 113 -7.11 2.19 4.99
N ARG A 114 -6.00 1.43 4.92
CA ARG A 114 -5.98 0.14 4.24
C ARG A 114 -6.74 -0.93 5.01
N TYR A 115 -6.63 -0.95 6.34
CA TYR A 115 -7.51 -1.79 7.17
C TYR A 115 -8.97 -1.52 6.90
N LYS A 116 -9.35 -0.24 6.76
CA LYS A 116 -10.71 0.16 6.42
C LYS A 116 -11.14 -0.38 5.05
N SER A 117 -10.32 -0.22 4.01
CA SER A 117 -10.61 -0.75 2.66
C SER A 117 -10.71 -2.27 2.62
N VAL A 118 -9.83 -2.98 3.34
CA VAL A 118 -9.85 -4.45 3.47
C VAL A 118 -11.08 -4.91 4.22
N ASP A 119 -11.46 -4.23 5.31
CA ASP A 119 -12.65 -4.56 6.09
C ASP A 119 -13.94 -4.40 5.26
N MET A 120 -14.07 -3.31 4.50
CA MET A 120 -15.18 -3.11 3.56
C MET A 120 -15.28 -4.24 2.53
N ARG A 121 -14.12 -4.66 1.97
CA ARG A 121 -14.02 -5.76 1.02
C ARG A 121 -14.45 -7.10 1.63
N ASP A 122 -13.84 -7.48 2.74
CA ASP A 122 -13.96 -8.83 3.32
C ASP A 122 -15.29 -9.05 4.02
N ARG A 123 -15.89 -7.97 4.56
CA ARG A 123 -17.19 -8.02 5.23
C ARG A 123 -18.35 -7.57 4.35
N ASN A 124 -18.09 -7.36 3.06
CA ASN A 124 -19.08 -7.03 2.04
C ASN A 124 -20.00 -5.86 2.45
N TYR A 125 -19.40 -4.74 2.87
CA TYR A 125 -20.16 -3.53 3.20
C TYR A 125 -19.48 -2.29 2.61
N PHE A 126 -20.25 -1.21 2.47
CA PHE A 126 -19.73 0.09 2.06
C PHE A 126 -20.34 1.19 2.94
N SER A 127 -19.59 1.63 3.95
CA SER A 127 -20.04 2.62 4.95
C SER A 127 -18.83 3.21 5.67
N HIS A 128 -18.96 4.45 6.16
CA HIS A 128 -17.96 5.07 7.04
C HIS A 128 -17.79 4.27 8.35
N THR A 129 -18.88 3.77 8.92
CA THR A 129 -18.82 2.98 10.16
C THR A 129 -18.45 1.53 9.85
N SER A 130 -17.32 1.08 10.38
CA SER A 130 -16.90 -0.32 10.34
C SER A 130 -17.65 -1.14 11.39
N PRO A 131 -18.21 -2.30 11.04
CA PRO A 131 -18.74 -3.25 12.02
C PRO A 131 -17.65 -3.89 12.89
N THR A 132 -16.38 -3.84 12.46
CA THR A 132 -15.23 -4.42 13.17
C THR A 132 -14.54 -3.38 14.06
N TYR A 133 -14.39 -2.15 13.55
CA TYR A 133 -13.53 -1.14 14.17
C TYR A 133 -14.26 0.17 14.55
N GLY A 134 -15.57 0.27 14.29
CA GLY A 134 -16.36 1.46 14.58
C GLY A 134 -16.15 2.60 13.59
N SER A 135 -16.31 3.85 14.05
CA SER A 135 -16.12 5.03 13.21
C SER A 135 -14.66 5.18 12.75
N PRO A 136 -14.36 5.90 11.65
CA PRO A 136 -12.97 6.15 11.24
C PRO A 136 -12.15 6.89 12.31
N PHE A 137 -12.81 7.73 13.11
CA PHE A 137 -12.20 8.44 14.23
C PHE A 137 -11.81 7.50 15.37
N THR A 138 -12.67 6.52 15.67
CA THR A 138 -12.39 5.42 16.60
C THR A 138 -11.24 4.57 16.09
N MET A 139 -11.23 4.24 14.80
CA MET A 139 -10.11 3.51 14.17
C MET A 139 -8.80 4.26 14.37
N MET A 140 -8.71 5.52 13.94
CA MET A 140 -7.49 6.33 14.09
C MET A 140 -7.01 6.34 15.55
N LYS A 141 -7.89 6.59 16.52
CA LYS A 141 -7.54 6.59 17.94
C LYS A 141 -7.04 5.23 18.43
N ASN A 142 -7.73 4.14 18.09
CA ASN A 142 -7.36 2.78 18.51
C ASN A 142 -6.00 2.33 17.92
N PHE A 143 -5.65 2.85 16.74
CA PHE A 143 -4.35 2.62 16.11
C PHE A 143 -3.27 3.63 16.54
N GLY A 144 -3.55 4.46 17.55
CA GLY A 144 -2.59 5.41 18.12
C GLY A 144 -2.39 6.70 17.33
N ILE A 145 -3.23 6.98 16.33
CA ILE A 145 -3.17 8.22 15.55
C ILE A 145 -3.82 9.34 16.37
N SER A 146 -3.02 10.35 16.71
CA SER A 146 -3.48 11.58 17.36
C SER A 146 -3.69 12.69 16.34
N TYR A 147 -4.75 13.49 16.52
CA TYR A 147 -5.12 14.59 15.64
C TYR A 147 -6.01 15.61 16.38
N ARG A 148 -6.04 16.85 15.88
CA ARG A 148 -7.00 17.90 16.27
C ARG A 148 -8.22 17.94 15.36
N THR A 149 -8.00 17.67 14.08
CA THR A 149 -9.07 17.55 13.08
C THR A 149 -8.85 16.33 12.23
N ALA A 150 -9.93 15.72 11.76
CA ALA A 150 -9.86 14.58 10.86
C ALA A 150 -11.04 14.57 9.89
N ALA A 151 -10.87 13.82 8.80
CA ALA A 151 -11.92 13.55 7.81
C ALA A 151 -11.66 12.21 7.10
N GLU A 152 -12.70 11.65 6.49
CA GLU A 152 -12.61 10.43 5.68
C GLU A 152 -13.35 10.61 4.35
N ASN A 153 -12.75 10.10 3.27
CA ASN A 153 -13.46 9.79 2.03
C ASN A 153 -13.36 8.29 1.77
N ILE A 154 -14.46 7.66 1.35
CA ILE A 154 -14.48 6.26 0.88
C ILE A 154 -15.00 6.20 -0.56
N ALA A 155 -14.56 5.20 -1.31
CA ALA A 155 -15.07 4.91 -2.64
C ALA A 155 -14.94 3.41 -2.96
N ALA A 156 -15.77 2.93 -3.87
CA ALA A 156 -15.74 1.56 -4.34
C ALA A 156 -16.11 1.47 -5.82
N GLY A 157 -15.50 0.52 -6.53
CA GLY A 157 -15.75 0.25 -7.96
C GLY A 157 -14.82 0.98 -8.95
N GLN A 158 -14.16 2.08 -8.54
CA GLN A 158 -13.20 2.75 -9.42
C GLN A 158 -11.95 1.89 -9.57
N THR A 159 -11.50 1.69 -10.81
CA THR A 159 -10.42 0.74 -11.13
C THR A 159 -9.03 1.36 -11.10
N THR A 160 -8.91 2.70 -11.12
CA THR A 160 -7.61 3.41 -11.12
C THR A 160 -7.56 4.57 -10.11
N PRO A 161 -6.35 4.99 -9.70
CA PRO A 161 -6.13 6.19 -8.87
C PRO A 161 -6.77 7.46 -9.44
N GLU A 162 -6.66 7.68 -10.75
CA GLU A 162 -7.22 8.86 -11.42
C GLU A 162 -8.75 8.85 -11.36
N ALA A 163 -9.36 7.69 -11.62
CA ALA A 163 -10.80 7.53 -11.59
C ALA A 163 -11.37 7.81 -10.19
N VAL A 164 -10.72 7.30 -9.14
CA VAL A 164 -11.21 7.51 -7.77
C VAL A 164 -11.03 8.95 -7.29
N VAL A 165 -9.90 9.60 -7.58
CA VAL A 165 -9.68 11.00 -7.21
C VAL A 165 -10.64 11.91 -7.97
N LYS A 166 -10.87 11.65 -9.26
CA LYS A 166 -11.88 12.37 -10.05
C LYS A 166 -13.27 12.23 -9.43
N ALA A 167 -13.67 11.02 -9.04
CA ALA A 167 -14.97 10.77 -8.42
C ALA A 167 -15.13 11.53 -7.09
N TRP A 168 -14.11 11.55 -6.23
CA TRP A 168 -14.15 12.35 -5.00
C TRP A 168 -14.23 13.85 -5.27
N MET A 169 -13.49 14.37 -6.26
CA MET A 169 -13.54 15.80 -6.61
C MET A 169 -14.89 16.23 -7.23
N GLN A 170 -15.61 15.32 -7.87
CA GLN A 170 -16.96 15.57 -8.39
C GLN A 170 -18.05 15.51 -7.31
N SER A 171 -17.74 14.99 -6.12
CA SER A 171 -18.66 14.94 -4.99
C SER A 171 -18.41 16.11 -4.02
N PRO A 172 -19.39 17.01 -3.78
CA PRO A 172 -19.18 18.18 -2.92
C PRO A 172 -18.68 17.84 -1.51
N GLY A 173 -19.22 16.80 -0.87
CA GLY A 173 -18.80 16.36 0.47
C GLY A 173 -17.36 15.84 0.50
N HIS A 174 -17.00 14.95 -0.44
CA HIS A 174 -15.65 14.40 -0.50
C HIS A 174 -14.60 15.46 -0.90
N ARG A 175 -14.95 16.34 -1.85
CA ARG A 175 -14.13 17.47 -2.25
C ARG A 175 -13.85 18.41 -1.07
N ALA A 176 -14.86 18.69 -0.24
CA ALA A 176 -14.69 19.54 0.94
C ALA A 176 -13.64 18.97 1.90
N ASN A 177 -13.57 17.64 2.07
CA ASN A 177 -12.53 16.99 2.87
C ASN A 177 -11.13 17.14 2.25
N ILE A 178 -11.00 16.91 0.94
CA ILE A 178 -9.72 17.07 0.20
C ILE A 178 -9.19 18.50 0.29
N LEU A 179 -10.07 19.50 0.20
CA LEU A 179 -9.72 20.92 0.21
C LEU A 179 -9.80 21.56 1.60
N LYS A 180 -9.99 20.77 2.65
CA LYS A 180 -10.02 21.28 4.02
C LYS A 180 -8.66 21.91 4.35
N ARG A 181 -8.66 23.13 4.89
CA ARG A 181 -7.44 23.89 5.21
C ARG A 181 -6.71 23.32 6.42
N ASP A 182 -7.48 22.86 7.41
CA ASP A 182 -6.93 22.47 8.72
C ASP A 182 -6.35 21.05 8.73
N VAL A 183 -6.38 20.32 7.61
CA VAL A 183 -5.71 19.02 7.49
C VAL A 183 -4.32 19.22 6.89
N THR A 184 -3.34 18.51 7.44
CA THR A 184 -1.91 18.63 7.10
C THR A 184 -1.31 17.31 6.64
N GLU A 185 -1.94 16.18 6.95
CA GLU A 185 -1.47 14.85 6.58
C GLU A 185 -2.58 14.02 5.93
N ILE A 186 -2.18 13.09 5.07
CA ILE A 186 -3.08 12.15 4.38
C ILE A 186 -2.54 10.73 4.48
N GLY A 187 -3.44 9.78 4.73
CA GLY A 187 -3.22 8.36 4.52
C GLY A 187 -4.21 7.82 3.49
N VAL A 188 -3.76 6.93 2.63
CA VAL A 188 -4.60 6.27 1.63
C VAL A 188 -4.50 4.76 1.77
N GLY A 189 -5.64 4.09 1.66
CA GLY A 189 -5.75 2.64 1.71
C GLY A 189 -6.45 2.08 0.48
N TYR A 190 -5.87 1.03 -0.11
CA TYR A 190 -6.44 0.33 -1.26
C TYR A 190 -6.63 -1.17 -0.99
N ALA A 191 -7.76 -1.72 -1.41
CA ALA A 191 -8.00 -3.16 -1.44
C ALA A 191 -8.67 -3.58 -2.77
N LYS A 192 -8.11 -4.60 -3.42
CA LYS A 192 -8.68 -5.25 -4.62
C LYS A 192 -9.47 -6.51 -4.22
N GLY A 193 -10.54 -6.80 -4.95
CA GLY A 193 -11.45 -7.93 -4.75
C GLY A 193 -12.82 -7.49 -4.22
N GLY A 194 -13.60 -8.43 -3.68
CA GLY A 194 -14.93 -8.17 -3.11
C GLY A 194 -16.01 -7.85 -4.17
N SER A 195 -17.21 -7.54 -3.70
CA SER A 195 -18.39 -7.31 -4.56
C SER A 195 -18.26 -6.09 -5.47
N TYR A 196 -17.53 -5.06 -5.03
CA TYR A 196 -17.25 -3.87 -5.83
C TYR A 196 -15.92 -3.97 -6.63
N GLY A 197 -15.15 -5.05 -6.50
CA GLY A 197 -13.87 -5.26 -7.17
C GLY A 197 -12.70 -4.39 -6.67
N HIS A 198 -12.98 -3.16 -6.22
CA HIS A 198 -11.99 -2.19 -5.72
C HIS A 198 -12.58 -1.35 -4.59
N TYR A 199 -11.80 -1.14 -3.53
CA TYR A 199 -12.17 -0.35 -2.37
C TYR A 199 -11.06 0.64 -2.03
N TRP A 200 -11.46 1.87 -1.72
CA TRP A 200 -10.56 2.99 -1.51
C TRP A 200 -10.96 3.77 -0.27
N THR A 201 -9.97 4.22 0.49
CA THR A 201 -10.16 5.08 1.66
C THR A 201 -9.10 6.18 1.66
N GLN A 202 -9.50 7.44 1.80
CA GLN A 202 -8.62 8.53 2.23
C GLN A 202 -8.96 8.89 3.66
N MET A 203 -7.94 8.99 4.50
CA MET A 203 -8.06 9.59 5.82
C MET A 203 -7.17 10.82 5.87
N PHE A 204 -7.69 11.90 6.44
CA PHE A 204 -7.01 13.17 6.60
C PHE A 204 -6.90 13.51 8.07
N ILE A 205 -5.77 14.07 8.49
CA ILE A 205 -5.59 14.59 9.84
C ILE A 205 -4.90 15.95 9.84
N GLY A 206 -5.19 16.77 10.84
CA GLY A 206 -4.41 17.95 11.22
C GLY A 206 -3.97 17.84 12.68
N ARG A 207 -2.78 18.35 13.01
CA ARG A 207 -2.18 18.27 14.35
C ARG A 207 -2.06 19.62 15.05
#